data_AF-A0A2R6FJH5-F1
#
_entry.id   AF-A0A2R6FJH5-F1
#
_cell.length_a   1.000
_cell.length_b   1.000
_cell.length_c   1.000
_cell.angle_alpha   90.00
_cell.angle_beta   90.00
_cell.angle_gamma   90.00
#
_symmetry.space_group_name_H-M   'P 1'
#
loop_
_entity.id
_entity.type
_entity.pdbx_description
1 polymer ?
#
loop_
_entity_poly.entity_id
_entity_poly.type
_entity_poly.pdbx_seq_one_letter_code
_entity_poly.pdbx_strand_id
1 'polypeptide(L)'
;GDTTFDYEAGALFRTDARGNAVMLAPPTMSCTDERAVVSVVRVTPRSATQFGGEEVTVTATAESQELLYPLNRTGRDSAGDAEEANVTVTSPRADAWAQHFEDTGNWTESAALEDTYVCDAVDAVYIRQTNVTIGFRG
;
A
#
# COMPACT_ATOMS: atom_id res chain seq x y z
N GLY A 1 -4.72 -18.25 21.42
CA GLY A 1 -4.66 -16.79 21.46
C GLY A 1 -5.05 -16.32 20.09
N ASP A 2 -6.00 -15.42 19.99
CA ASP A 2 -6.52 -14.99 18.70
C ASP A 2 -5.44 -14.22 17.95
N THR A 3 -5.30 -14.50 16.66
CA THR A 3 -4.37 -13.82 15.76
C THR A 3 -5.13 -13.48 14.51
N THR A 4 -5.10 -12.20 14.13
CA THR A 4 -5.75 -11.72 12.93
C THR A 4 -4.70 -11.40 11.88
N PHE A 5 -4.99 -11.74 10.63
CA PHE A 5 -4.20 -11.33 9.49
C PHE A 5 -5.01 -10.35 8.65
N ASP A 6 -4.48 -9.16 8.46
CA ASP A 6 -5.17 -8.10 7.75
C ASP A 6 -4.35 -7.66 6.54
N TYR A 7 -5.01 -7.41 5.42
CA TYR A 7 -4.37 -6.97 4.19
C TYR A 7 -4.84 -5.56 3.81
N GLU A 8 -3.91 -4.63 3.58
CA GLU A 8 -4.22 -3.25 3.18
C GLU A 8 -3.26 -2.74 2.13
N ALA A 9 -3.79 -2.19 1.03
CA ALA A 9 -3.02 -1.47 0.02
C ALA A 9 -1.79 -2.21 -0.57
N GLY A 10 -1.65 -3.52 -0.36
CA GLY A 10 -0.45 -4.29 -0.76
C GLY A 10 0.30 -4.91 0.42
N ALA A 11 0.10 -4.38 1.62
CA ALA A 11 0.73 -4.80 2.85
C ALA A 11 -0.05 -5.91 3.56
N LEU A 12 0.66 -6.85 4.18
CA LEU A 12 0.10 -7.87 5.05
C LEU A 12 0.52 -7.60 6.49
N PHE A 13 -0.45 -7.57 7.39
CA PHE A 13 -0.25 -7.37 8.83
C PHE A 13 -0.64 -8.61 9.61
N ARG A 14 0.03 -8.81 10.73
CA ARG A 14 -0.43 -9.71 11.79
C ARG A 14 -0.71 -8.90 13.04
N THR A 15 -1.92 -9.06 13.56
CA THR A 15 -2.40 -8.40 14.77
C THR A 15 -2.53 -9.44 15.89
N ASP A 16 -1.87 -9.19 17.02
CA ASP A 16 -1.96 -10.06 18.20
C ASP A 16 -3.25 -9.79 19.02
N ALA A 17 -3.51 -10.63 20.02
CA ALA A 17 -4.68 -10.49 20.89
C ALA A 17 -4.72 -9.21 21.73
N ARG A 18 -3.62 -8.43 21.80
CA ARG A 18 -3.55 -7.13 22.47
C ARG A 18 -3.76 -5.97 21.50
N GLY A 19 -3.92 -6.25 20.21
CA GLY A 19 -4.08 -5.26 19.15
C GLY A 19 -2.78 -4.75 18.56
N ASN A 20 -1.62 -5.31 18.94
CA ASN A 20 -0.35 -4.88 18.33
C ASN A 20 -0.26 -5.45 16.92
N ALA A 21 -0.14 -4.58 15.93
CA ALA A 21 0.04 -4.96 14.53
C ALA A 21 1.50 -4.89 14.12
N VAL A 22 1.94 -5.89 13.36
CA VAL A 22 3.26 -5.92 12.72
C VAL A 22 3.07 -6.16 11.23
N MET A 23 3.71 -5.33 10.40
CA MET A 23 3.76 -5.54 8.96
C MET A 23 4.68 -6.74 8.66
N LEU A 24 4.11 -7.80 8.09
CA LEU A 24 4.82 -9.02 7.70
C LEU A 24 5.35 -8.95 6.27
N ALA A 25 4.61 -8.28 5.38
CA ALA A 25 5.00 -8.06 4.01
C ALA A 25 4.67 -6.62 3.62
N PRO A 26 5.66 -5.82 3.18
CA PRO A 26 5.43 -4.46 2.75
C PRO A 26 4.74 -4.39 1.39
N PRO A 27 4.04 -3.28 1.08
CA PRO A 27 3.56 -3.04 -0.27
C PRO A 27 4.74 -2.76 -1.21
N THR A 28 4.48 -2.73 -2.51
CA THR A 28 5.52 -2.30 -3.47
C THR A 28 5.55 -0.78 -3.56
N MET A 29 6.26 -0.15 -2.62
CA MET A 29 6.54 1.27 -2.62
C MET A 29 8.05 1.48 -2.54
N SER A 30 8.60 2.40 -3.33
CA SER A 30 10.02 2.74 -3.30
C SER A 30 10.21 4.23 -3.47
N CYS A 31 11.03 4.81 -2.61
CA CYS A 31 11.50 6.19 -2.72
C CYS A 31 13.03 6.19 -2.82
N THR A 32 13.54 6.78 -3.89
CA THR A 32 14.97 6.94 -4.21
C THR A 32 15.15 8.27 -4.91
N ASP A 33 16.37 8.82 -4.91
CA ASP A 33 16.67 10.10 -5.58
C ASP A 33 16.28 10.09 -7.08
N GLU A 34 16.29 8.93 -7.74
CA GLU A 34 15.95 8.81 -9.16
C GLU A 34 14.44 8.79 -9.42
N ARG A 35 13.65 8.22 -8.50
CA ARG A 35 12.21 8.03 -8.71
C ARG A 35 11.44 7.65 -7.44
N ALA A 36 10.18 8.09 -7.40
CA ALA A 36 9.14 7.58 -6.53
C ALA A 36 8.26 6.58 -7.29
N VAL A 37 8.10 5.38 -6.75
CA VAL A 37 7.14 4.39 -7.28
C VAL A 37 6.19 3.99 -6.17
N VAL A 38 4.91 4.33 -6.34
CA VAL A 38 3.84 3.99 -5.40
C VAL A 38 2.91 2.99 -6.06
N SER A 39 2.87 1.78 -5.51
CA SER A 39 1.96 0.73 -5.99
C SER A 39 0.99 0.37 -4.89
N VAL A 40 -0.28 0.68 -5.11
CA VAL A 40 -1.35 0.34 -4.18
C VAL A 40 -2.21 -0.78 -4.74
N VAL A 41 -2.64 -1.68 -3.86
CA VAL A 41 -3.60 -2.73 -4.19
C VAL A 41 -4.97 -2.35 -3.68
N ARG A 42 -5.94 -2.25 -4.59
CA ARG A 42 -7.36 -2.13 -4.24
C ARG A 42 -7.96 -3.53 -4.19
N VAL A 43 -8.43 -3.92 -3.02
CA VAL A 43 -9.12 -5.19 -2.83
C VAL A 43 -10.62 -4.98 -2.88
N THR A 44 -11.30 -5.73 -3.75
CA THR A 44 -12.76 -5.78 -3.80
C THR A 44 -13.23 -7.18 -3.37
N PRO A 45 -13.92 -7.32 -2.23
CA PRO A 45 -14.46 -8.62 -1.83
C PRO A 45 -15.65 -8.99 -2.74
N ARG A 46 -15.67 -10.20 -3.30
CA ARG A 46 -16.86 -10.72 -4.01
C ARG A 46 -18.02 -11.00 -3.06
N SER A 47 -17.72 -11.39 -1.82
CA SER A 47 -18.66 -11.61 -0.73
C SER A 47 -17.93 -11.55 0.60
N ALA A 48 -18.56 -10.97 1.63
CA ALA A 48 -18.09 -11.15 3.00
C ALA A 48 -18.47 -12.56 3.45
N THR A 49 -17.49 -13.39 3.78
CA THR A 49 -17.74 -14.77 4.18
C THR A 49 -16.85 -15.11 5.36
N GLN A 50 -17.44 -15.67 6.41
CA GLN A 50 -16.74 -16.16 7.58
C GLN A 50 -16.64 -17.68 7.47
N PHE A 51 -15.44 -18.22 7.61
CA PHE A 51 -15.20 -19.65 7.63
C PHE A 51 -14.66 -20.05 9.00
N GLY A 52 -15.15 -21.15 9.54
CA GLY A 52 -14.58 -21.82 10.70
C GLY A 52 -14.12 -23.22 10.27
N GLY A 53 -12.82 -23.50 10.37
CA GLY A 53 -12.21 -24.76 9.96
C GLY A 53 -10.69 -24.74 10.20
N GLU A 54 -10.04 -25.91 10.12
CA GLU A 54 -8.58 -26.03 10.29
C GLU A 54 -7.78 -25.44 9.10
N GLU A 55 -8.39 -25.37 7.91
CA GLU A 55 -7.78 -24.82 6.70
C GLU A 55 -8.78 -23.91 5.95
N VAL A 56 -8.34 -22.73 5.56
CA VAL A 56 -9.12 -21.78 4.74
C VAL A 56 -8.30 -21.44 3.51
N THR A 57 -8.84 -21.71 2.32
CA THR A 57 -8.18 -21.34 1.06
C THR A 57 -8.70 -20.00 0.55
N VAL A 58 -7.83 -18.99 0.53
CA VAL A 58 -8.10 -17.67 -0.04
C VAL A 58 -7.54 -17.62 -1.47
N THR A 59 -8.39 -17.32 -2.46
CA THR A 59 -7.94 -17.10 -3.85
C THR A 59 -8.04 -15.61 -4.17
N ALA A 60 -6.90 -14.99 -4.49
CA ALA A 60 -6.84 -13.63 -5.02
C ALA A 60 -6.61 -13.68 -6.53
N THR A 61 -7.37 -12.91 -7.30
CA THR A 61 -7.17 -12.76 -8.75
C THR A 61 -6.95 -11.29 -9.06
N ALA A 62 -5.80 -10.95 -9.64
CA ALA A 62 -5.57 -9.62 -10.21
C ALA A 62 -6.46 -9.46 -11.45
N GLU A 63 -7.34 -8.46 -11.42
CA GLU A 63 -8.31 -8.21 -12.49
C GLU A 63 -7.80 -7.15 -13.46
N SER A 64 -7.14 -6.11 -12.95
CA SER A 64 -6.53 -5.06 -13.78
C SER A 64 -5.42 -4.33 -13.04
N GLN A 65 -4.50 -3.77 -13.82
CA GLN A 65 -3.49 -2.84 -13.35
C GLN A 65 -3.63 -1.54 -14.12
N GLU A 66 -3.66 -0.42 -13.41
CA GLU A 66 -3.84 0.91 -13.95
C GLU A 66 -2.66 1.79 -13.54
N LEU A 67 -2.14 2.57 -14.50
CA LEU A 67 -1.18 3.63 -14.24
C LEU A 67 -1.98 4.92 -14.01
N LEU A 68 -1.98 5.42 -12.78
CA LEU A 68 -2.68 6.65 -12.40
C LEU A 68 -1.83 7.90 -12.65
N TYR A 69 -0.52 7.75 -12.63
CA TYR A 69 0.44 8.80 -12.97
C TYR A 69 1.73 8.18 -13.52
N PRO A 70 2.36 8.75 -14.56
CA PRO A 70 1.99 9.97 -15.29
C PRO A 70 0.78 9.79 -16.23
N LEU A 71 0.10 10.90 -16.53
CA LEU A 71 -1.02 10.95 -17.48
C LEU A 71 -0.55 11.29 -18.90
N ASN A 72 0.54 12.06 -19.02
CA ASN A 72 1.11 12.48 -20.29
C ASN A 72 2.54 11.99 -20.45
N ARG A 73 2.99 11.84 -21.70
CA ARG A 73 4.38 11.43 -21.98
C ARG A 73 5.39 12.55 -21.75
N THR A 74 4.96 13.81 -21.90
CA THR A 74 5.82 15.00 -21.83
C THR A 74 4.99 16.19 -21.37
N GLY A 75 5.64 17.18 -20.75
CA GLY A 75 4.99 18.39 -20.27
C GLY A 75 4.19 18.13 -19.00
N ARG A 76 3.10 18.87 -18.81
CA ARG A 76 2.28 18.77 -17.60
C ARG A 76 1.77 17.33 -17.38
N ASP A 77 1.80 16.87 -16.14
CA ASP A 77 1.38 15.52 -15.73
C ASP A 77 2.24 14.39 -16.37
N SER A 78 3.49 14.69 -16.75
CA SER A 78 4.49 13.70 -17.17
C SER A 78 5.36 13.27 -15.99
N ALA A 79 6.07 12.14 -16.11
CA ALA A 79 6.74 11.52 -14.95
C ALA A 79 7.63 12.49 -14.16
N GLY A 80 8.38 13.35 -14.86
CA GLY A 80 9.27 14.36 -14.24
C GLY A 80 8.64 15.75 -14.08
N ASP A 81 7.33 15.89 -14.25
CA ASP A 81 6.60 17.13 -13.93
C ASP A 81 6.25 17.20 -12.42
N ALA A 82 6.11 16.04 -11.78
CA ALA A 82 5.99 15.94 -10.33
C ALA A 82 7.37 15.74 -9.71
N GLU A 83 7.73 16.63 -8.78
CA GLU A 83 8.98 16.59 -8.02
C GLU A 83 8.85 15.80 -6.71
N GLU A 84 7.62 15.43 -6.32
CA GLU A 84 7.32 14.69 -5.09
C GLU A 84 6.12 13.73 -5.25
N ALA A 85 6.08 12.71 -4.40
CA ALA A 85 4.94 11.82 -4.21
C ALA A 85 4.52 11.77 -2.74
N ASN A 86 3.22 11.96 -2.49
CA ASN A 86 2.63 11.97 -1.15
C ASN A 86 1.76 10.73 -0.94
N VAL A 87 1.99 10.03 0.17
CA VAL A 87 1.22 8.85 0.60
C VAL A 87 0.58 9.11 1.95
N THR A 88 -0.73 9.36 1.96
CA THR A 88 -1.51 9.49 3.19
C THR A 88 -2.05 8.14 3.64
N VAL A 89 -1.76 7.75 4.87
CA VAL A 89 -2.15 6.47 5.46
C VAL A 89 -3.33 6.67 6.40
N THR A 90 -4.51 6.24 5.99
CA THR A 90 -5.66 6.14 6.90
C THR A 90 -5.87 4.67 7.26
N SER A 91 -5.26 4.23 8.37
CA SER A 91 -5.32 2.83 8.83
C SER A 91 -5.40 2.71 10.35
N PRO A 92 -6.18 1.76 10.89
CA PRO A 92 -6.08 1.36 12.30
C PRO A 92 -4.70 0.82 12.71
N ARG A 93 -3.81 0.57 11.75
CA ARG A 93 -2.44 0.06 11.93
C ARG A 93 -1.41 1.14 11.58
N ALA A 94 -1.74 2.41 11.83
CA ALA A 94 -0.89 3.56 11.53
C ALA A 94 0.54 3.40 12.07
N ASP A 95 0.72 2.92 13.31
CA ASP A 95 2.04 2.71 13.90
C ASP A 95 2.92 1.74 13.08
N ALA A 96 2.33 0.67 12.53
CA ALA A 96 3.07 -0.30 11.71
C ALA A 96 3.40 0.26 10.31
N TRP A 97 2.57 1.18 9.80
CA TRP A 97 2.87 1.93 8.59
C TRP A 97 3.96 2.97 8.81
N ALA A 98 3.92 3.69 9.94
CA ALA A 98 4.95 4.65 10.32
C ALA A 98 6.32 3.98 10.40
N GLN A 99 6.40 2.86 11.13
CA GLN A 99 7.63 2.07 11.21
C GLN A 99 8.13 1.63 9.83
N HIS A 100 7.23 1.22 8.92
CA HIS A 100 7.64 0.83 7.56
C HIS A 100 8.28 1.99 6.79
N PHE A 101 7.71 3.19 6.83
CA PHE A 101 8.24 4.36 6.14
C PHE A 101 9.52 4.90 6.80
N GLU A 102 9.66 4.78 8.11
CA GLU A 102 10.92 5.07 8.82
C GLU A 102 12.06 4.13 8.41
N ASP A 103 11.75 2.85 8.18
CA ASP A 103 12.74 1.81 7.88
C ASP A 103 13.08 1.68 6.38
N THR A 104 12.31 2.30 5.49
CA THR A 104 12.38 2.02 4.04
C THR A 104 12.62 3.27 3.20
N GLY A 105 13.73 3.28 2.45
CA GLY A 105 13.98 4.29 1.40
C GLY A 105 14.10 5.72 1.94
N ASN A 106 13.90 6.70 1.07
CA ASN A 106 14.01 8.12 1.39
C ASN A 106 12.65 8.77 1.74
N TRP A 107 11.72 8.00 2.32
CA TRP A 107 10.44 8.56 2.75
C TRP A 107 10.60 9.42 4.00
N THR A 108 9.89 10.54 4.06
CA THR A 108 9.88 11.44 5.22
C THR A 108 8.45 11.74 5.66
N GLU A 109 8.20 11.82 6.96
CA GLU A 109 6.89 12.22 7.46
C GLU A 109 6.66 13.72 7.20
N SER A 110 5.48 14.05 6.68
CA SER A 110 5.09 15.43 6.40
C SER A 110 4.81 16.20 7.68
N ALA A 111 5.49 17.33 7.87
CA ALA A 111 5.16 18.25 8.97
C ALA A 111 3.86 19.05 8.75
N ALA A 112 3.30 19.03 7.52
CA ALA A 112 2.15 19.83 7.12
C ALA A 112 0.86 19.02 6.91
N LEU A 113 0.98 17.72 6.64
CA LEU A 113 -0.13 16.83 6.34
C LEU A 113 -0.11 15.65 7.32
N GLU A 114 -1.23 15.44 8.00
CA GLU A 114 -1.40 14.34 8.95
C GLU A 114 -1.27 12.98 8.26
N ASP A 115 -0.63 12.02 8.94
CA ASP A 115 -0.41 10.63 8.47
C ASP A 115 0.13 10.53 7.04
N THR A 116 0.93 11.50 6.59
CA THR A 116 1.38 11.59 5.20
C THR A 116 2.89 11.46 5.12
N TYR A 117 3.35 10.55 4.25
CA TYR A 117 4.76 10.32 3.96
C TYR A 117 5.08 10.85 2.56
N VAL A 118 6.18 11.61 2.47
CA VAL A 118 6.62 12.33 1.29
C VAL A 118 7.88 11.68 0.76
N CYS A 119 7.89 11.44 -0.54
CA CYS A 119 9.10 11.15 -1.31
C CYS A 119 9.36 12.36 -2.20
N ASP A 120 10.30 13.21 -1.83
CA ASP A 120 10.63 14.46 -2.52
C ASP A 120 11.94 14.35 -3.32
N ALA A 121 12.26 15.42 -4.05
CA ALA A 121 13.49 15.58 -4.81
C ALA A 121 13.79 14.42 -5.78
N VAL A 122 12.73 13.90 -6.44
CA VAL A 122 12.84 12.79 -7.40
C VAL A 122 12.78 13.27 -8.85
N ASP A 123 13.50 12.58 -9.75
CA ASP A 123 13.44 12.87 -11.19
C ASP A 123 12.15 12.37 -11.86
N ALA A 124 11.45 11.43 -11.23
CA ALA A 124 10.24 10.84 -11.78
C ALA A 124 9.28 10.24 -10.74
N VAL A 125 7.98 10.42 -10.94
CA VAL A 125 6.92 9.80 -10.13
C VAL A 125 6.12 8.80 -10.95
N TYR A 126 5.82 7.64 -10.36
CA TYR A 126 4.95 6.62 -10.93
C TYR A 126 3.95 6.12 -9.88
N ILE A 127 2.66 6.27 -10.16
CA ILE A 127 1.58 5.78 -9.30
C ILE A 127 0.80 4.73 -10.06
N ARG A 128 0.72 3.52 -9.50
CA ARG A 128 -0.05 2.41 -10.06
C ARG A 128 -1.03 1.82 -9.06
N GLN A 129 -2.21 1.46 -9.55
CA GLN A 129 -3.22 0.74 -8.78
C GLN A 129 -3.43 -0.64 -9.38
N THR A 130 -3.39 -1.68 -8.55
CA THR A 130 -3.79 -3.03 -8.95
C THR A 130 -5.14 -3.34 -8.31
N ASN A 131 -6.14 -3.66 -9.13
CA ASN A 131 -7.44 -4.09 -8.66
C ASN A 131 -7.43 -5.61 -8.52
N VAL A 132 -7.62 -6.09 -7.30
CA VAL A 132 -7.63 -7.50 -6.94
C VAL A 132 -8.99 -7.84 -6.38
N THR A 133 -9.54 -8.94 -6.86
CA THR A 133 -10.76 -9.48 -6.30
C THR A 133 -10.46 -10.75 -5.51
N ILE A 134 -11.00 -10.81 -4.30
CA ILE A 134 -10.83 -11.95 -3.39
C ILE A 134 -12.09 -12.81 -3.42
N GLY A 135 -11.87 -14.11 -3.61
CA GLY A 135 -12.86 -15.16 -3.42
C GLY A 135 -12.37 -16.17 -2.38
N PHE A 136 -13.32 -16.78 -1.69
CA PHE A 136 -13.05 -17.79 -0.69
C PHE A 136 -13.58 -19.15 -1.15
N ARG A 137 -12.85 -20.22 -0.86
CA ARG A 137 -13.32 -21.60 -1.02
C ARG A 137 -13.18 -22.33 0.31
N GLY A 138 -14.26 -22.99 0.72
CA GLY A 138 -14.30 -23.94 1.84
C GLY A 138 -14.57 -25.34 1.33
#